data_AF-A0A0D0S6J6-F1
#
_entry.id   AF-A0A0D0S6J6-F1
#
_cell.length_a   1.000
_cell.length_b   1.000
_cell.length_c   1.000
_cell.angle_alpha   90.00
_cell.angle_beta   90.00
_cell.angle_gamma   90.00
#
_symmetry.space_group_name_H-M   'P 1'
#
loop_
_entity.id
_entity.type
_entity.pdbx_description
1 polymer ?
#
loop_
_entity_poly.entity_id
_entity_poly.type
_entity_poly.pdbx_seq_one_letter_code
_entity_poly.pdbx_strand_id
1 'polypeptide(L)'
;MSAAEELEVQPGEVVLDLCAAPGGKTTQLAGKMNGEGLLVANEIHPQRAKILSQNIERMGVRNALVLNEDSHALAKHFPQFFDKILCDAPCSGEGMFRRDEIARTEWSPENVDKCASRQKEILQNVMIMLKPGGRLVYSTCTFSEEENEQNVDWLLANYSDLKFVKMLRIWPHKQKGEGHFVAVFEKMGQAEEQKMKLEKTSKLSDKFYREWESKVLRSPIESQSLLFGNNLYAVPENLPQLKGLKVLRAGLQLGSLEKKLFKPSHALAMALSKEEVKQFVDYKANSKEILDYLHGNTIPCDTSLKGWVLVCVEGVSLGWGKASLGMIKKSLPKGTSCVMEGLVVMIH
;
A
#
# COMPACT_ATOMS: atom_id res chain seq x y z
N MET A 1 -12.07 10.47 2.34
CA MET A 1 -10.63 10.75 2.16
C MET A 1 -10.05 11.64 3.26
N SER A 2 -10.76 11.91 4.36
CA SER A 2 -10.27 12.78 5.43
C SER A 2 -9.14 12.13 6.25
N ALA A 3 -9.28 10.88 6.72
CA ALA A 3 -8.33 10.31 7.67
C ALA A 3 -6.86 10.29 7.18
N ALA A 4 -6.60 9.84 5.96
CA ALA A 4 -5.24 9.85 5.40
C ALA A 4 -4.73 11.28 5.07
N GLU A 5 -5.64 12.22 4.80
CA GLU A 5 -5.28 13.62 4.62
C GLU A 5 -4.74 14.21 5.92
N GLU A 6 -5.43 13.93 7.04
CA GLU A 6 -5.14 14.44 8.37
C GLU A 6 -3.86 13.90 9.00
N LEU A 7 -3.31 12.82 8.45
CA LEU A 7 -2.03 12.28 8.87
C LEU A 7 -0.86 13.16 8.42
N GLU A 8 -1.04 13.98 7.38
CA GLU A 8 -0.06 14.98 6.93
C GLU A 8 1.34 14.39 6.62
N VAL A 9 1.39 13.16 6.09
CA VAL A 9 2.66 12.46 5.78
C VAL A 9 3.58 13.26 4.85
N GLN A 10 4.88 13.13 5.07
CA GLN A 10 5.95 13.76 4.30
C GLN A 10 6.86 12.68 3.68
N PRO A 11 7.50 12.98 2.54
CA PRO A 11 8.57 12.15 1.99
C PRO A 11 9.67 11.88 3.03
N GLY A 12 10.16 10.64 3.08
CA GLY A 12 11.24 10.22 3.99
C GLY A 12 10.78 9.68 5.36
N GLU A 13 9.52 9.91 5.75
CA GLU A 13 8.99 9.42 7.03
C GLU A 13 8.73 7.90 7.05
N VAL A 14 8.66 7.35 8.25
CA VAL A 14 8.25 5.97 8.53
C VAL A 14 6.80 5.96 9.01
N VAL A 15 5.91 5.44 8.18
CA VAL A 15 4.45 5.52 8.34
C VAL A 15 3.83 4.14 8.48
N LEU A 16 2.87 3.97 9.39
CA LEU A 16 2.04 2.76 9.51
C LEU A 16 0.59 3.06 9.12
N ASP A 17 0.04 2.25 8.22
CA ASP A 17 -1.39 2.04 8.05
C ASP A 17 -1.76 0.69 8.68
N LEU A 18 -2.34 0.71 9.88
CA LEU A 18 -2.45 -0.46 10.75
C LEU A 18 -3.55 -1.45 10.31
N CYS A 19 -4.60 -0.94 9.68
CA CYS A 19 -5.80 -1.68 9.25
C CYS A 19 -6.08 -1.34 7.78
N ALA A 20 -5.12 -1.70 6.93
CA ALA A 20 -4.92 -1.07 5.64
C ALA A 20 -5.86 -1.57 4.54
N ALA A 21 -6.39 -2.79 4.60
CA ALA A 21 -7.16 -3.30 3.46
C ALA A 21 -8.52 -2.60 3.31
N PRO A 22 -8.98 -2.34 2.07
CA PRO A 22 -8.43 -2.83 0.81
C PRO A 22 -7.25 -2.01 0.25
N GLY A 23 -6.81 -0.94 0.90
CA GLY A 23 -5.62 -0.17 0.54
C GLY A 23 -5.88 1.26 0.08
N GLY A 24 -7.13 1.75 0.09
CA GLY A 24 -7.46 3.09 -0.41
C GLY A 24 -6.78 4.23 0.36
N LYS A 25 -6.67 4.10 1.69
CA LYS A 25 -5.92 5.07 2.52
C LYS A 25 -4.42 4.88 2.34
N THR A 26 -3.94 3.64 2.34
CA THR A 26 -2.54 3.30 2.08
C THR A 26 -2.01 3.90 0.78
N THR A 27 -2.75 3.81 -0.31
CA THR A 27 -2.31 4.33 -1.62
C THR A 27 -2.37 5.87 -1.67
N GLN A 28 -3.30 6.50 -0.96
CA GLN A 28 -3.30 7.95 -0.76
C GLN A 28 -2.06 8.41 0.03
N LEU A 29 -1.70 7.71 1.11
CA LEU A 29 -0.48 7.98 1.87
C LEU A 29 0.77 7.79 1.00
N ALA A 30 0.85 6.70 0.24
CA ALA A 30 1.97 6.43 -0.67
C ALA A 30 2.15 7.54 -1.71
N GLY A 31 1.06 8.06 -2.28
CA GLY A 31 1.10 9.17 -3.23
C GLY A 31 1.70 10.44 -2.62
N LYS A 32 1.38 10.74 -1.35
CA LYS A 32 1.94 11.89 -0.63
C LYS A 32 3.39 11.71 -0.20
N MET A 33 3.81 10.48 0.09
CA MET A 33 5.20 10.16 0.44
C MET A 33 6.14 10.16 -0.77
N ASN A 34 5.61 10.25 -1.99
CA ASN A 34 6.38 10.33 -3.24
C ASN A 34 7.43 9.21 -3.41
N GLY A 35 7.14 8.01 -2.90
CA GLY A 35 8.06 6.87 -2.98
C GLY A 35 9.29 6.93 -2.07
N GLU A 36 9.37 7.92 -1.17
CA GLU A 36 10.45 8.08 -0.20
C GLU A 36 10.03 7.59 1.19
N GLY A 37 10.99 7.27 2.06
CA GLY A 37 10.71 6.72 3.39
C GLY A 37 10.20 5.29 3.35
N LEU A 38 9.42 4.90 4.37
CA LEU A 38 8.88 3.55 4.52
C LEU A 38 7.39 3.60 4.88
N LEU A 39 6.55 2.98 4.06
CA LEU A 39 5.13 2.78 4.34
C LEU A 39 4.86 1.32 4.75
N VAL A 40 4.57 1.07 6.02
CA VAL A 40 4.12 -0.23 6.49
C VAL A 40 2.60 -0.29 6.39
N ALA A 41 2.07 -1.27 5.68
CA ALA A 41 0.65 -1.50 5.51
C ALA A 41 0.30 -2.87 6.09
N ASN A 42 -0.48 -2.89 7.17
CA ASN A 42 -0.86 -4.12 7.84
C ASN A 42 -2.34 -4.44 7.65
N GLU A 43 -2.65 -5.71 7.45
CA GLU A 43 -4.02 -6.21 7.47
C GLU A 43 -4.06 -7.55 8.19
N ILE A 44 -4.90 -7.70 9.21
CA ILE A 44 -4.97 -8.91 10.04
C ILE A 44 -5.59 -10.10 9.30
N HIS A 45 -6.54 -9.87 8.38
CA HIS A 45 -7.20 -10.93 7.63
C HIS A 45 -6.38 -11.35 6.39
N PRO A 46 -5.89 -12.60 6.28
CA PRO A 46 -4.97 -13.01 5.22
C PRO A 46 -5.51 -12.82 3.80
N GLN A 47 -6.81 -13.01 3.59
CA GLN A 47 -7.45 -12.81 2.29
C GLN A 47 -7.48 -11.33 1.88
N ARG A 48 -7.82 -10.44 2.83
CA ARG A 48 -7.82 -8.99 2.62
C ARG A 48 -6.40 -8.44 2.46
N ALA A 49 -5.41 -9.02 3.16
CA ALA A 49 -4.00 -8.66 3.02
C ALA A 49 -3.48 -8.94 1.60
N LYS A 50 -3.95 -10.03 0.96
CA LYS A 50 -3.65 -10.29 -0.46
C LYS A 50 -4.24 -9.21 -1.38
N ILE A 51 -5.48 -8.78 -1.14
CA ILE A 51 -6.13 -7.70 -1.90
C ILE A 51 -5.36 -6.38 -1.71
N LEU A 52 -4.97 -6.06 -0.48
CA LEU A 52 -4.12 -4.91 -0.16
C LEU A 52 -2.81 -4.94 -0.96
N SER A 53 -2.09 -6.07 -0.91
CA SER A 53 -0.82 -6.23 -1.64
C SER A 53 -1.00 -6.04 -3.16
N GLN A 54 -2.08 -6.58 -3.74
CA GLN A 54 -2.43 -6.41 -5.15
C GLN A 54 -2.76 -4.94 -5.51
N ASN A 55 -3.46 -4.22 -4.64
CA ASN A 55 -3.76 -2.80 -4.86
C ASN A 55 -2.51 -1.93 -4.78
N ILE A 56 -1.61 -2.20 -3.82
CA ILE A 56 -0.31 -1.53 -3.74
C ILE A 56 0.55 -1.84 -4.97
N GLU A 57 0.45 -3.05 -5.54
CA GLU A 57 1.11 -3.41 -6.80
C GLU A 57 0.56 -2.59 -7.97
N ARG A 58 -0.77 -2.57 -8.11
CA ARG A 58 -1.46 -1.85 -9.18
C ARG A 58 -1.19 -0.35 -9.16
N MET A 59 -1.03 0.24 -7.98
CA MET A 59 -0.73 1.66 -7.81
C MET A 59 0.77 1.99 -7.95
N GLY A 60 1.62 1.01 -8.32
CA GLY A 60 3.04 1.26 -8.57
C GLY A 60 3.84 1.67 -7.33
N VAL A 61 3.31 1.46 -6.12
CA VAL A 61 3.94 1.92 -4.88
C VAL A 61 5.26 1.18 -4.66
N ARG A 62 6.35 1.93 -4.48
CA ARG A 62 7.73 1.39 -4.44
C ARG A 62 8.26 1.14 -3.02
N ASN A 63 7.82 1.93 -2.04
CA ASN A 63 8.35 2.01 -0.68
C ASN A 63 7.48 1.31 0.39
N ALA A 64 6.62 0.37 0.00
CA ALA A 64 5.67 -0.27 0.91
C ALA A 64 6.14 -1.66 1.42
N LEU A 65 5.97 -1.90 2.72
CA LEU A 65 6.07 -3.20 3.39
C LEU A 65 4.65 -3.67 3.76
N VAL A 66 4.20 -4.79 3.19
CA VAL A 66 2.87 -5.34 3.45
C VAL A 66 2.97 -6.51 4.42
N LEU A 67 2.31 -6.37 5.57
CA LEU A 67 2.30 -7.34 6.67
C LEU A 67 0.90 -7.93 6.88
N ASN A 68 0.88 -9.13 7.47
CA ASN A 68 -0.34 -9.78 7.93
C ASN A 68 -0.20 -10.19 9.39
N GLU A 69 -0.28 -9.24 10.30
CA GLU A 69 -0.13 -9.45 11.74
C GLU A 69 -1.26 -8.82 12.56
N ASP A 70 -1.41 -9.29 13.79
CA ASP A 70 -2.17 -8.57 14.81
C ASP A 70 -1.36 -7.40 15.40
N SER A 71 -2.06 -6.44 15.99
CA SER A 71 -1.42 -5.21 16.51
C SER A 71 -0.45 -5.48 17.66
N HIS A 72 -0.63 -6.55 18.42
CA HIS A 72 0.25 -6.89 19.54
C HIS A 72 1.60 -7.42 19.03
N ALA A 73 1.58 -8.29 18.02
CA ALA A 73 2.80 -8.75 17.36
C ALA A 73 3.59 -7.57 16.74
N LEU A 74 2.90 -6.62 16.11
CA LEU A 74 3.53 -5.40 15.58
C LEU A 74 4.12 -4.53 16.70
N ALA A 75 3.39 -4.31 17.79
CA ALA A 75 3.87 -3.48 18.90
C ALA A 75 5.14 -4.04 19.56
N LYS A 76 5.23 -5.37 19.68
CA LYS A 76 6.44 -6.04 20.14
C LYS A 76 7.61 -5.86 19.18
N HIS A 77 7.34 -5.80 17.88
CA HIS A 77 8.36 -5.76 16.84
C HIS A 77 8.82 -4.33 16.51
N PHE A 78 7.93 -3.35 16.64
CA PHE A 78 8.11 -1.96 16.22
C PHE A 78 7.95 -0.95 17.36
N PRO A 79 8.58 -1.11 18.54
CA PRO A 79 8.49 -0.12 19.60
C PRO A 79 9.08 1.22 19.11
N GLN A 80 8.32 2.31 19.30
CA GLN A 80 8.72 3.68 18.94
C GLN A 80 9.38 3.79 17.56
N PHE A 81 8.80 3.14 16.55
CA PHE A 81 9.39 3.07 15.21
C PHE A 81 8.76 4.07 14.22
N PHE A 82 7.47 4.33 14.35
CA PHE A 82 6.73 5.10 13.36
C PHE A 82 6.67 6.57 13.73
N ASP A 83 6.99 7.42 12.75
CA ASP A 83 6.78 8.87 12.85
C ASP A 83 5.27 9.16 12.79
N LYS A 84 4.52 8.37 12.02
CA LYS A 84 3.07 8.54 11.83
C LYS A 84 2.34 7.21 11.79
N ILE A 85 1.19 7.15 12.47
CA ILE A 85 0.33 5.97 12.47
C ILE A 85 -1.10 6.40 12.10
N LEU A 86 -1.65 5.75 11.07
CA LEU A 86 -3.07 5.74 10.77
C LEU A 86 -3.70 4.47 11.38
N CYS A 87 -4.61 4.68 12.32
CA CYS A 87 -5.44 3.66 12.93
C CYS A 87 -6.89 3.82 12.44
N ASP A 88 -7.16 3.35 11.22
CA ASP A 88 -8.52 3.22 10.70
C ASP A 88 -9.18 1.95 11.26
N ALA A 89 -9.72 2.06 12.47
CA ALA A 89 -10.02 0.89 13.28
C ALA A 89 -11.24 0.10 12.78
N PRO A 90 -11.24 -1.24 12.94
CA PRO A 90 -12.44 -2.04 12.74
C PRO A 90 -13.54 -1.55 13.69
N CYS A 91 -14.74 -1.31 13.17
CA CYS A 91 -15.85 -0.71 13.89
C CYS A 91 -17.18 -1.36 13.50
N SER A 92 -18.26 -0.96 14.19
CA SER A 92 -19.63 -1.44 13.90
C SER A 92 -20.15 -1.05 12.51
N GLY A 93 -19.50 -0.11 11.82
CA GLY A 93 -19.70 0.13 10.39
C GLY A 93 -21.01 0.83 10.01
N GLU A 94 -21.63 1.60 10.91
CA GLU A 94 -22.89 2.31 10.64
C GLU A 94 -22.84 3.22 9.41
N GLY A 95 -21.69 3.83 9.14
CA GLY A 95 -21.45 4.63 7.94
C GLY A 95 -21.49 3.81 6.64
N MET A 96 -21.45 2.48 6.70
CA MET A 96 -21.55 1.60 5.54
C MET A 96 -23.01 1.21 5.20
N PHE A 97 -23.99 1.51 6.07
CA PHE A 97 -25.39 1.07 5.91
C PHE A 97 -26.04 1.47 4.59
N ARG A 98 -25.61 2.58 3.98
CA ARG A 98 -26.13 3.05 2.68
C ARG A 98 -25.63 2.24 1.49
N ARG A 99 -24.51 1.52 1.65
CA ARG A 99 -23.81 0.80 0.57
C ARG A 99 -23.78 -0.70 0.76
N ASP A 100 -23.83 -1.16 2.00
CA ASP A 100 -23.67 -2.56 2.36
C ASP A 100 -24.83 -3.02 3.24
N GLU A 101 -25.65 -3.92 2.69
CA GLU A 101 -26.78 -4.48 3.41
C GLU A 101 -26.35 -5.39 4.55
N ILE A 102 -25.19 -6.06 4.42
CA ILE A 102 -24.64 -6.98 5.41
C ILE A 102 -24.28 -6.21 6.68
N ALA A 103 -23.70 -5.02 6.54
CA ALA A 103 -23.37 -4.15 7.67
C ALA A 103 -24.61 -3.86 8.55
N ARG A 104 -25.80 -3.71 7.94
CA ARG A 104 -27.05 -3.49 8.70
C ARG A 104 -27.48 -4.73 9.48
N THR A 105 -27.23 -5.93 8.94
CA THR A 105 -27.63 -7.19 9.59
C THR A 105 -26.67 -7.63 10.69
N GLU A 106 -25.41 -7.23 10.62
CA GLU A 106 -24.38 -7.56 11.62
C GLU A 106 -24.32 -6.55 12.78
N TRP A 107 -25.01 -5.42 12.65
CA TRP A 107 -25.01 -4.39 13.68
C TRP A 107 -25.87 -4.77 14.89
N SER A 108 -25.33 -4.54 16.09
CA SER A 108 -26.06 -4.61 17.35
C SER A 108 -25.34 -3.77 18.42
N PRO A 109 -26.02 -3.34 19.50
CA PRO A 109 -25.36 -2.66 20.62
C PRO A 109 -24.19 -3.47 21.21
N GLU A 110 -24.32 -4.79 21.32
CA GLU A 110 -23.25 -5.66 21.81
C GLU A 110 -22.04 -5.68 20.85
N ASN A 111 -22.28 -5.51 19.54
CA ASN A 111 -21.20 -5.40 18.56
C ASN A 111 -20.47 -4.04 18.69
N VAL A 112 -21.20 -2.95 18.95
CA VAL A 112 -20.63 -1.63 19.25
C VAL A 112 -19.71 -1.72 20.48
N ASP A 113 -20.15 -2.32 21.58
CA ASP A 113 -19.35 -2.49 22.80
C ASP A 113 -18.08 -3.33 22.58
N LYS A 114 -18.21 -4.42 21.81
CA LYS A 114 -17.07 -5.26 21.42
C LYS A 114 -16.06 -4.49 20.56
N CYS A 115 -16.55 -3.70 19.60
CA CYS A 115 -15.70 -2.88 18.74
C CYS A 115 -14.98 -1.80 19.56
N ALA A 116 -15.69 -1.07 20.42
CA ALA A 116 -15.12 -0.06 21.30
C ALA A 116 -14.01 -0.65 22.20
N SER A 117 -14.26 -1.82 22.80
CA SER A 117 -13.27 -2.52 23.63
C SER A 117 -12.04 -2.93 22.83
N ARG A 118 -12.23 -3.53 21.65
CA ARG A 118 -11.14 -3.94 20.76
C ARG A 118 -10.33 -2.75 20.25
N GLN A 119 -10.98 -1.62 19.98
CA GLN A 119 -10.32 -0.39 19.53
C GLN A 119 -9.37 0.13 20.62
N LYS A 120 -9.73 0.07 21.90
CA LYS A 120 -8.83 0.42 23.01
C LYS A 120 -7.59 -0.47 23.02
N GLU A 121 -7.74 -1.79 22.86
CA GLU A 121 -6.60 -2.72 22.77
C GLU A 121 -5.67 -2.40 21.59
N ILE A 122 -6.23 -2.07 20.43
CA ILE A 122 -5.46 -1.66 19.25
C ILE A 122 -4.72 -0.35 19.54
N LEU A 123 -5.38 0.63 20.15
CA LEU A 123 -4.82 1.93 20.47
C LEU A 123 -3.70 1.84 21.52
N GLN A 124 -3.80 0.92 22.49
CA GLN A 124 -2.69 0.63 23.42
C GLN A 124 -1.43 0.21 22.67
N ASN A 125 -1.58 -0.69 21.68
CA ASN A 125 -0.46 -1.16 20.86
C ASN A 125 0.09 -0.04 19.97
N VAL A 126 -0.78 0.83 19.44
CA VAL A 126 -0.37 2.03 18.68
C VAL A 126 0.54 2.93 19.52
N MET A 127 0.20 3.15 20.79
CA MET A 127 0.98 4.01 21.68
C MET A 127 2.39 3.48 21.98
N ILE A 128 2.57 2.15 21.94
CA ILE A 128 3.90 1.50 22.02
C ILE A 128 4.70 1.77 20.75
N MET A 129 4.05 1.73 19.59
CA MET A 129 4.68 1.82 18.27
C MET A 129 5.01 3.26 17.83
N LEU A 130 4.26 4.24 18.32
CA LEU A 130 4.41 5.65 17.95
C LEU A 130 5.63 6.28 18.64
N LYS A 131 6.49 6.91 17.84
CA LYS A 131 7.62 7.70 18.35
C LYS A 131 7.14 8.90 19.17
N PRO A 132 7.88 9.33 20.21
CA PRO A 132 7.73 10.69 20.72
C PRO A 132 7.97 11.71 19.59
N GLY A 133 7.14 12.74 19.53
CA GLY A 133 7.05 13.68 18.40
C GLY A 133 6.19 13.17 17.23
N GLY A 134 5.70 11.93 17.27
CA GLY A 134 4.94 11.32 16.20
C GLY A 134 3.45 11.73 16.18
N ARG A 135 2.80 11.52 15.03
CA ARG A 135 1.38 11.84 14.83
C ARG A 135 0.52 10.58 14.72
N LEU A 136 -0.61 10.58 15.42
CA LEU A 136 -1.64 9.55 15.33
C LEU A 136 -2.90 10.13 14.71
N VAL A 137 -3.43 9.44 13.70
CA VAL A 137 -4.82 9.60 13.27
C VAL A 137 -5.60 8.35 13.63
N TYR A 138 -6.63 8.52 14.46
CA TYR A 138 -7.64 7.51 14.74
C TYR A 138 -8.88 7.81 13.88
N SER A 139 -9.39 6.81 13.18
CA SER A 139 -10.62 6.96 12.40
C SER A 139 -11.51 5.73 12.46
N THR A 140 -12.80 5.95 12.25
CA THR A 140 -13.81 4.90 12.11
C THR A 140 -14.81 5.28 11.02
N CYS A 141 -15.55 4.30 10.52
CA CYS A 141 -16.74 4.52 9.68
C CYS A 141 -18.05 4.27 10.45
N THR A 142 -18.10 4.58 11.75
CA THR A 142 -19.30 4.48 12.58
C THR A 142 -19.70 5.82 13.19
N PHE A 143 -20.96 5.96 13.63
CA PHE A 143 -21.45 7.16 14.30
C PHE A 143 -21.51 7.02 15.82
N SER A 144 -21.46 5.80 16.37
CA SER A 144 -21.40 5.51 17.82
C SER A 144 -20.41 6.41 18.57
N GLU A 145 -20.81 6.91 19.73
CA GLU A 145 -19.94 7.70 20.62
C GLU A 145 -18.99 6.79 21.43
N GLU A 146 -19.44 5.58 21.75
CA GLU A 146 -18.68 4.52 22.44
C GLU A 146 -17.40 4.16 21.68
N GLU A 147 -17.50 4.05 20.35
CA GLU A 147 -16.36 3.79 19.48
C GLU A 147 -15.55 5.06 19.20
N ASN A 148 -16.16 6.24 19.25
CA ASN A 148 -15.51 7.48 18.83
C ASN A 148 -15.01 8.31 20.02
N GLU A 149 -15.81 9.27 20.51
CA GLU A 149 -15.43 10.20 21.58
C GLU A 149 -14.98 9.47 22.84
N GLN A 150 -15.66 8.40 23.25
CA GLN A 150 -15.29 7.69 24.47
C GLN A 150 -13.92 7.00 24.35
N ASN A 151 -13.52 6.58 23.15
CA ASN A 151 -12.16 6.09 22.91
C ASN A 151 -11.12 7.22 22.90
N VAL A 152 -11.48 8.40 22.38
CA VAL A 152 -10.65 9.61 22.46
C VAL A 152 -10.42 10.00 23.92
N ASP A 153 -11.49 10.09 24.71
CA ASP A 153 -11.44 10.42 26.14
C ASP A 153 -10.62 9.39 26.92
N TRP A 154 -10.83 8.11 26.63
CA TRP A 154 -10.04 7.03 27.22
C TRP A 154 -8.55 7.16 26.90
N LEU A 155 -8.18 7.50 25.67
CA LEU A 155 -6.78 7.73 25.30
C LEU A 155 -6.16 8.89 26.08
N LEU A 156 -6.83 10.04 26.11
CA LEU A 156 -6.33 11.24 26.78
C LEU A 156 -6.22 11.04 28.30
N ALA A 157 -7.10 10.23 28.89
CA ALA A 157 -7.04 9.88 30.31
C ALA A 157 -5.87 8.93 30.65
N ASN A 158 -5.45 8.06 29.72
CA ASN A 158 -4.43 7.04 29.97
C ASN A 158 -3.02 7.42 29.46
N TYR A 159 -2.91 8.40 28.56
CA TYR A 159 -1.66 8.80 27.93
C TYR A 159 -1.44 10.31 28.07
N SER A 160 -0.82 10.72 29.18
CA SER A 160 -0.55 12.13 29.49
C SER A 160 0.43 12.83 28.53
N ASP A 161 1.22 12.05 27.80
CA ASP A 161 2.12 12.51 26.74
C ASP A 161 1.40 12.69 25.40
N LEU A 162 0.10 12.40 25.30
CA LEU A 162 -0.65 12.57 24.06
C LEU A 162 -1.42 13.90 24.05
N LYS A 163 -1.14 14.73 23.05
CA LYS A 163 -1.82 16.00 22.83
C LYS A 163 -2.90 15.83 21.77
N PHE A 164 -4.15 16.15 22.14
CA PHE A 164 -5.24 16.28 21.19
C PHE A 164 -5.02 17.47 20.25
N VAL A 165 -5.20 17.27 18.94
CA VAL A 165 -5.08 18.32 17.92
C VAL A 165 -6.46 18.75 17.44
N LYS A 166 -7.25 17.81 16.90
CA LYS A 166 -8.60 18.07 16.40
C LYS A 166 -9.42 16.80 16.22
N MET A 167 -10.72 16.98 16.09
CA MET A 167 -11.71 15.93 15.85
C MET A 167 -12.72 16.39 14.80
N LEU A 168 -13.15 15.46 13.94
CA LEU A 168 -14.07 15.71 12.84
C LEU A 168 -15.11 14.59 12.77
N ARG A 169 -16.38 14.99 12.64
CA ARG A 169 -17.49 14.10 12.27
C ARG A 169 -18.02 14.48 10.90
N ILE A 170 -18.01 13.51 10.00
CA ILE A 170 -18.59 13.63 8.67
C ILE A 170 -19.94 12.96 8.71
N TRP A 171 -20.99 13.77 8.58
CA TRP A 171 -22.37 13.31 8.56
C TRP A 171 -22.91 13.32 7.13
N PRO A 172 -23.55 12.24 6.67
CA PRO A 172 -24.03 12.14 5.28
C PRO A 172 -25.11 13.18 4.93
N HIS A 173 -25.83 13.72 5.91
CA HIS A 173 -26.84 14.77 5.72
C HIS A 173 -26.25 16.20 5.72
N LYS A 174 -25.00 16.39 6.17
CA LYS A 174 -24.34 17.71 6.20
C LYS A 174 -23.32 17.90 5.09
N GLN A 175 -22.72 16.81 4.62
CA GLN A 175 -21.60 16.82 3.69
C GLN A 175 -21.70 15.63 2.73
N LYS A 176 -21.12 15.76 1.52
CA LYS A 176 -21.02 14.62 0.59
C LYS A 176 -20.10 13.55 1.16
N GLY A 177 -20.65 12.37 1.43
CA GLY A 177 -19.94 11.23 2.00
C GLY A 177 -20.90 10.21 2.61
N GLU A 178 -20.34 9.09 3.08
CA GLU A 178 -21.14 8.02 3.71
C GLU A 178 -21.28 8.21 5.22
N GLY A 179 -20.19 8.60 5.87
CA GLY A 179 -20.08 8.72 7.32
C GLY A 179 -18.65 8.42 7.75
N HIS A 180 -18.06 9.27 8.59
CA HIS A 180 -16.70 9.03 9.11
C HIS A 180 -16.43 9.84 10.37
N PHE A 181 -15.63 9.26 11.25
CA PHE A 181 -15.03 9.96 12.38
C PHE A 181 -13.52 10.02 12.21
N VAL A 182 -12.90 11.14 12.60
CA VAL A 182 -11.45 11.30 12.61
C VAL A 182 -11.04 12.07 13.88
N ALA A 183 -10.07 11.57 14.61
CA ALA A 183 -9.40 12.25 15.70
C ALA A 183 -7.88 12.25 15.47
N VAL A 184 -7.25 13.39 15.71
CA VAL A 184 -5.83 13.64 15.42
C VAL A 184 -5.11 13.98 16.71
N PHE A 185 -3.95 13.35 16.91
CA PHE A 185 -3.12 13.51 18.09
C PHE A 185 -1.64 13.63 17.74
N GLU A 186 -0.90 14.28 18.62
CA GLU A 186 0.56 14.38 18.60
C GLU A 186 1.11 13.80 19.90
N LYS A 187 2.04 12.86 19.81
CA LYS A 187 2.74 12.34 20.99
C LYS A 187 3.86 13.32 21.34
N MET A 188 3.80 13.87 22.53
CA MET A 188 4.80 14.79 23.06
C MET A 188 6.09 14.04 23.45
N GLY A 189 7.17 14.80 23.59
CA GLY A 189 8.49 14.28 23.93
C GLY A 189 9.44 14.27 22.74
N GLN A 190 10.69 13.91 23.00
CA GLN A 190 11.73 13.80 21.98
C GLN A 190 12.02 12.33 21.73
N ALA A 191 12.09 11.94 20.46
CA ALA A 191 12.45 10.58 20.11
C ALA A 191 13.87 10.29 20.63
N GLU A 192 14.00 9.28 21.47
CA GLU A 192 15.31 8.72 21.78
C GLU A 192 15.79 7.88 20.59
N GLU A 193 17.10 7.85 20.33
CA GLU A 193 17.69 6.95 19.34
C GLU A 193 17.51 5.48 19.77
N GLN A 194 16.37 4.89 19.43
CA GLN A 194 16.19 3.45 19.56
C GLN A 194 16.84 2.75 18.37
N LYS A 195 17.88 1.95 18.66
CA LYS A 195 18.51 1.08 17.66
C LYS A 195 17.59 -0.08 17.32
N MET A 196 16.74 0.10 16.31
CA MET A 196 16.01 -1.02 15.74
C MET A 196 16.92 -1.87 14.87
N LYS A 197 16.75 -3.19 14.94
CA LYS A 197 17.48 -4.11 14.06
C LYS A 197 16.97 -3.95 12.63
N LEU A 198 17.89 -3.67 11.72
CA LEU A 198 17.62 -3.61 10.29
C LEU A 198 17.75 -4.99 9.66
N GLU A 199 17.02 -5.20 8.57
CA GLU A 199 17.17 -6.40 7.76
C GLU A 199 18.51 -6.41 7.03
N LYS A 200 19.10 -7.60 6.86
CA LYS A 200 20.34 -7.72 6.10
C LYS A 200 20.02 -7.63 4.61
N THR A 201 20.23 -6.46 4.04
CA THR A 201 20.07 -6.19 2.61
C THR A 201 21.43 -6.16 1.91
N SER A 202 21.41 -6.27 0.58
CA SER A 202 22.60 -6.10 -0.25
C SER A 202 22.32 -5.12 -1.36
N LYS A 203 23.34 -4.40 -1.82
CA LYS A 203 23.22 -3.51 -2.97
C LYS A 203 22.66 -4.30 -4.15
N LEU A 204 21.63 -3.75 -4.81
CA LEU A 204 21.04 -4.34 -5.99
C LEU A 204 22.12 -4.53 -7.06
N SER A 205 22.57 -5.77 -7.26
CA SER A 205 23.75 -6.07 -8.09
C SER A 205 23.67 -7.44 -8.77
N ASP A 206 22.50 -8.09 -8.72
CA ASP A 206 22.30 -9.36 -9.41
C ASP A 206 22.61 -9.21 -10.91
N LYS A 207 23.45 -10.10 -11.42
CA LYS A 207 23.98 -10.03 -12.79
C LYS A 207 22.87 -10.12 -13.84
N PHE A 208 21.90 -11.02 -13.66
CA PHE A 208 20.85 -11.24 -14.65
C PHE A 208 19.86 -10.08 -14.67
N TYR A 209 19.56 -9.52 -13.50
CA TYR A 209 18.80 -8.29 -13.38
C TYR A 209 19.51 -7.12 -14.08
N ARG A 210 20.79 -6.86 -13.76
CA ARG A 210 21.53 -5.73 -14.34
C ARG A 210 21.70 -5.86 -15.86
N GLU A 211 21.87 -7.07 -16.37
CA GLU A 211 21.86 -7.32 -17.82
C GLU A 211 20.51 -6.98 -18.45
N TRP A 212 19.40 -7.43 -17.85
CA TRP A 212 18.05 -7.10 -18.31
C TRP A 212 17.78 -5.58 -18.24
N GLU A 213 18.11 -4.96 -17.11
CA GLU A 213 17.92 -3.54 -16.85
C GLU A 213 18.61 -2.68 -17.91
N SER A 214 19.88 -2.97 -18.21
CA SER A 214 20.64 -2.24 -19.22
C SER A 214 20.02 -2.30 -20.62
N LYS A 215 19.22 -3.33 -20.91
CA LYS A 215 18.53 -3.53 -22.20
C LYS A 215 17.14 -2.89 -22.22
N VAL A 216 16.50 -2.69 -21.07
CA VAL A 216 15.08 -2.31 -20.98
C VAL A 216 14.87 -0.91 -20.40
N LEU A 217 15.61 -0.53 -19.35
CA LEU A 217 15.46 0.76 -18.66
C LEU A 217 16.43 1.80 -19.21
N ARG A 218 16.02 3.07 -19.24
CA ARG A 218 16.89 4.19 -19.66
C ARG A 218 17.92 4.56 -18.61
N SER A 219 17.56 4.38 -17.34
CA SER A 219 18.41 4.66 -16.17
C SER A 219 18.36 3.47 -15.20
N PRO A 220 19.46 3.18 -14.48
CA PRO A 220 19.47 2.12 -13.49
C PRO A 220 18.63 2.48 -12.27
N ILE A 221 17.98 1.48 -11.67
CA ILE A 221 17.39 1.57 -10.35
C ILE A 221 18.50 1.33 -9.33
N GLU A 222 18.79 2.36 -8.54
CA GLU A 222 19.71 2.27 -7.41
C GLU A 222 18.89 2.05 -6.14
N SER A 223 19.14 0.93 -5.48
CA SER A 223 18.42 0.53 -4.26
C SER A 223 19.18 -0.59 -3.54
N GLN A 224 18.81 -0.82 -2.28
CA GLN A 224 19.10 -2.08 -1.62
C GLN A 224 18.15 -3.16 -2.14
N SER A 225 18.53 -4.43 -1.97
CA SER A 225 17.76 -5.55 -2.47
C SER A 225 17.64 -6.68 -1.48
N LEU A 226 16.54 -7.43 -1.64
CA LEU A 226 16.30 -8.70 -0.96
C LEU A 226 15.85 -9.76 -1.97
N LEU A 227 16.26 -10.99 -1.70
CA LEU A 227 15.86 -12.16 -2.47
C LEU A 227 15.00 -13.07 -1.59
N PHE A 228 13.72 -13.21 -1.93
CA PHE A 228 12.80 -14.15 -1.29
C PHE A 228 12.53 -15.32 -2.23
N GLY A 229 13.17 -16.46 -1.97
CA GLY A 229 13.19 -17.58 -2.91
C GLY A 229 13.86 -17.15 -4.21
N ASN A 230 13.09 -17.09 -5.30
CA ASN A 230 13.57 -16.60 -6.59
C ASN A 230 13.15 -15.15 -6.88
N ASN A 231 12.37 -14.51 -6.00
CA ASN A 231 11.81 -13.18 -6.25
C ASN A 231 12.77 -12.10 -5.73
N LEU A 232 13.23 -11.25 -6.64
CA LEU A 232 14.11 -10.13 -6.35
C LEU A 232 13.27 -8.87 -6.06
N TYR A 233 13.58 -8.18 -4.97
CA TYR A 233 12.92 -6.95 -4.55
C TYR A 233 13.93 -5.81 -4.48
N ALA A 234 13.53 -4.62 -4.95
CA ALA A 234 14.13 -3.35 -4.54
C ALA A 234 13.42 -2.91 -3.26
N VAL A 235 14.17 -2.68 -2.19
CA VAL A 235 13.62 -2.42 -0.86
C VAL A 235 13.89 -0.97 -0.44
N PRO A 236 12.97 -0.35 0.33
CA PRO A 236 13.23 0.96 0.90
C PRO A 236 14.45 0.92 1.83
N GLU A 237 15.07 2.08 2.01
CA GLU A 237 16.13 2.26 3.00
C GLU A 237 15.60 1.99 4.42
N ASN A 238 16.49 1.61 5.33
CA ASN A 238 16.16 1.34 6.73
C ASN A 238 15.06 0.29 6.93
N LEU A 239 14.98 -0.70 6.04
CA LEU A 239 14.02 -1.80 6.16
C LEU A 239 14.19 -2.52 7.52
N PRO A 240 13.14 -2.62 8.34
CA PRO A 240 13.18 -3.33 9.61
C PRO A 240 13.52 -4.80 9.40
N GLN A 241 14.15 -5.42 10.41
CA GLN A 241 14.25 -6.87 10.46
C GLN A 241 12.88 -7.50 10.25
N LEU A 242 12.77 -8.45 9.34
CA LEU A 242 11.53 -9.10 8.92
C LEU A 242 11.34 -10.48 9.57
N LYS A 243 12.38 -11.02 10.20
CA LYS A 243 12.33 -12.31 10.88
C LYS A 243 11.21 -12.33 11.92
N GLY A 244 10.28 -13.27 11.76
CA GLY A 244 9.14 -13.45 12.66
C GLY A 244 7.85 -12.77 12.19
N LEU A 245 7.90 -11.99 11.11
CA LEU A 245 6.73 -11.36 10.49
C LEU A 245 6.23 -12.15 9.27
N LYS A 246 4.92 -12.17 9.07
CA LYS A 246 4.24 -12.62 7.86
C LYS A 246 4.26 -11.51 6.82
N VAL A 247 5.33 -11.50 6.03
CA VAL A 247 5.55 -10.50 4.98
C VAL A 247 4.92 -10.98 3.67
N LEU A 248 3.97 -10.20 3.14
CA LEU A 248 3.40 -10.45 1.81
C LEU A 248 4.21 -9.76 0.72
N ARG A 249 4.84 -8.63 1.04
CA ARG A 249 5.61 -7.82 0.10
C ARG A 249 6.59 -6.94 0.86
N ALA A 250 7.85 -6.88 0.43
CA ALA A 250 8.87 -5.99 0.99
C ALA A 250 9.42 -5.07 -0.11
N GLY A 251 8.81 -3.90 -0.31
CA GLY A 251 9.20 -2.95 -1.36
C GLY A 251 8.67 -3.33 -2.75
N LEU A 252 9.37 -2.89 -3.79
CA LEU A 252 9.04 -3.16 -5.19
C LEU A 252 9.58 -4.52 -5.62
N GLN A 253 8.69 -5.47 -5.91
CA GLN A 253 9.13 -6.71 -6.56
C GLN A 253 9.63 -6.37 -7.96
N LEU A 254 10.91 -6.61 -8.25
CA LEU A 254 11.49 -6.36 -9.57
C LEU A 254 11.16 -7.48 -10.54
N GLY A 255 11.22 -8.74 -10.08
CA GLY A 255 11.05 -9.90 -10.94
C GLY A 255 11.47 -11.21 -10.28
N SER A 256 11.55 -12.27 -11.08
CA SER A 256 12.03 -13.59 -10.67
C SER A 256 13.33 -13.96 -11.39
N LEU A 257 14.23 -14.63 -10.68
CA LEU A 257 15.44 -15.26 -11.21
C LEU A 257 15.12 -16.71 -11.59
N GLU A 258 15.10 -17.02 -12.89
CA GLU A 258 14.75 -18.33 -13.43
C GLU A 258 15.88 -18.88 -14.31
N LYS A 259 16.52 -19.98 -13.90
CA LYS A 259 17.50 -20.76 -14.72
C LYS A 259 18.47 -19.89 -15.55
N LYS A 260 19.09 -18.88 -14.91
CA LYS A 260 20.03 -17.90 -15.49
C LYS A 260 19.41 -16.79 -16.35
N LEU A 261 18.15 -16.47 -16.14
CA LEU A 261 17.47 -15.32 -16.74
C LEU A 261 16.70 -14.55 -15.67
N PHE A 262 16.59 -13.23 -15.88
CA PHE A 262 15.69 -12.40 -15.12
C PHE A 262 14.38 -12.22 -15.88
N LYS A 263 13.27 -12.43 -15.19
CA LYS A 263 11.92 -12.20 -15.70
C LYS A 263 11.28 -11.06 -14.89
N PRO A 264 10.99 -9.91 -15.51
CA PRO A 264 10.42 -8.78 -14.80
C PRO A 264 9.02 -9.10 -14.25
N SER A 265 8.73 -8.56 -13.09
CA SER A 265 7.42 -8.67 -12.45
C SER A 265 6.42 -7.72 -13.11
N HIS A 266 5.14 -7.98 -12.87
CA HIS A 266 4.09 -7.03 -13.20
C HIS A 266 4.19 -5.77 -12.32
N ALA A 267 4.51 -5.91 -11.04
CA ALA A 267 4.74 -4.78 -10.13
C ALA A 267 5.76 -3.77 -10.67
N LEU A 268 6.84 -4.23 -11.30
CA LEU A 268 7.83 -3.36 -11.91
C LEU A 268 7.26 -2.58 -13.09
N ALA A 269 6.43 -3.19 -13.94
CA ALA A 269 5.77 -2.45 -15.02
C ALA A 269 4.83 -1.37 -14.46
N MET A 270 4.03 -1.71 -13.44
CA MET A 270 3.08 -0.76 -12.83
C MET A 270 3.79 0.42 -12.15
N ALA A 271 5.02 0.21 -11.67
CA ALA A 271 5.81 1.25 -11.04
C ALA A 271 6.55 2.15 -12.04
N LEU A 272 6.70 1.75 -13.30
CA LEU A 272 7.48 2.49 -14.32
C LEU A 272 6.57 3.36 -15.20
N SER A 273 7.10 4.49 -15.64
CA SER A 273 6.56 5.32 -16.71
C SER A 273 7.16 4.96 -18.07
N LYS A 274 6.52 5.42 -19.17
CA LYS A 274 7.06 5.23 -20.52
C LYS A 274 8.38 5.98 -20.75
N GLU A 275 8.64 7.02 -19.97
CA GLU A 275 9.87 7.79 -19.98
C GLU A 275 11.06 7.04 -19.35
N GLU A 276 10.80 6.06 -18.47
CA GLU A 276 11.84 5.27 -17.81
C GLU A 276 12.29 4.05 -18.63
N VAL A 277 11.56 3.68 -19.70
CA VAL A 277 11.84 2.49 -20.52
C VAL A 277 12.30 2.83 -21.93
N LYS A 278 13.15 1.97 -22.51
CA LYS A 278 13.68 2.13 -23.87
C LYS A 278 12.65 1.82 -24.95
N GLN A 279 11.73 0.88 -24.68
CA GLN A 279 10.72 0.43 -25.63
C GLN A 279 9.35 0.39 -24.96
N PHE A 280 8.39 1.09 -25.54
CA PHE A 280 6.99 1.11 -25.10
C PHE A 280 6.05 1.24 -26.28
N VAL A 281 4.79 0.89 -26.05
CA VAL A 281 3.65 1.22 -26.91
C VAL A 281 2.60 1.91 -26.06
N ASP A 282 1.93 2.93 -26.60
CA ASP A 282 0.96 3.74 -25.87
C ASP A 282 -0.30 3.87 -26.73
N TYR A 283 -1.41 3.32 -26.25
CA TYR A 283 -2.67 3.25 -26.98
C TYR A 283 -3.75 4.08 -26.29
N LYS A 284 -4.84 4.36 -27.00
CA LYS A 284 -6.04 4.98 -26.41
C LYS A 284 -6.81 3.96 -25.57
N ALA A 285 -7.51 4.43 -24.54
CA ALA A 285 -8.25 3.55 -23.63
C ALA A 285 -9.28 2.66 -24.33
N ASN A 286 -9.94 3.17 -25.37
CA ASN A 286 -10.97 2.47 -26.14
C ASN A 286 -10.44 1.73 -27.37
N SER A 287 -9.12 1.55 -27.51
CA SER A 287 -8.55 0.91 -28.69
C SER A 287 -8.77 -0.61 -28.65
N LYS A 288 -8.89 -1.22 -29.83
CA LYS A 288 -9.02 -2.68 -29.97
C LYS A 288 -7.79 -3.40 -29.41
N GLU A 289 -6.61 -2.83 -29.60
CA GLU A 289 -5.34 -3.37 -29.13
C GLU A 289 -5.32 -3.51 -27.60
N ILE A 290 -5.84 -2.53 -26.84
CA ILE A 290 -5.90 -2.64 -25.38
C ILE A 290 -6.87 -3.76 -24.97
N LEU A 291 -8.04 -3.86 -25.59
CA LEU A 291 -8.98 -4.95 -25.32
C LEU A 291 -8.34 -6.33 -25.64
N ASP A 292 -7.68 -6.45 -26.79
CA ASP A 292 -6.97 -7.66 -27.19
C ASP A 292 -5.85 -8.01 -26.21
N TYR A 293 -5.05 -7.03 -25.79
CA TYR A 293 -4.00 -7.21 -24.79
C TYR A 293 -4.57 -7.66 -23.44
N LEU A 294 -5.67 -7.07 -22.98
CA LEU A 294 -6.31 -7.44 -21.72
C LEU A 294 -6.91 -8.85 -21.79
N HIS A 295 -7.47 -9.23 -22.93
CA HIS A 295 -7.98 -10.61 -23.14
C HIS A 295 -6.87 -11.65 -23.38
N GLY A 296 -5.62 -11.23 -23.56
CA GLY A 296 -4.49 -12.14 -23.77
C GLY A 296 -4.24 -12.52 -25.22
N ASN A 297 -4.87 -11.82 -26.16
CA ASN A 297 -4.55 -11.87 -27.56
C ASN A 297 -3.22 -11.16 -27.84
N THR A 298 -2.60 -11.51 -28.96
CA THR A 298 -1.43 -10.79 -29.48
C THR A 298 -1.86 -9.51 -30.17
N ILE A 299 -1.12 -8.43 -29.95
CA ILE A 299 -1.39 -7.12 -30.57
C ILE A 299 -0.29 -6.78 -31.59
N PRO A 300 -0.61 -6.09 -32.69
CA PRO A 300 0.39 -5.68 -33.67
C PRO A 300 1.30 -4.59 -33.10
N CYS A 301 2.56 -4.58 -33.52
CA CYS A 301 3.52 -3.55 -33.16
C CYS A 301 4.51 -3.28 -34.31
N ASP A 302 5.27 -2.18 -34.20
CA ASP A 302 6.36 -1.90 -35.14
C ASP A 302 7.41 -3.03 -35.11
N THR A 303 7.95 -3.38 -36.28
CA THR A 303 8.92 -4.49 -36.43
C THR A 303 10.30 -4.17 -35.86
N SER A 304 10.59 -2.91 -35.57
CA SER A 304 11.78 -2.47 -34.83
C SER A 304 11.75 -2.89 -33.37
N LEU A 305 10.56 -3.10 -32.78
CA LEU A 305 10.42 -3.51 -31.38
C LEU A 305 10.80 -4.98 -31.17
N LYS A 306 11.65 -5.24 -30.17
CA LYS A 306 12.14 -6.58 -29.85
C LYS A 306 12.30 -6.77 -28.35
N GLY A 307 11.84 -7.92 -27.85
CA GLY A 307 12.00 -8.28 -26.45
C GLY A 307 10.96 -7.63 -25.55
N TRP A 308 11.36 -7.15 -24.37
CA TRP A 308 10.44 -6.56 -23.40
C TRP A 308 10.01 -5.16 -23.83
N VAL A 309 8.70 -4.93 -23.86
CA VAL A 309 8.06 -3.66 -24.21
C VAL A 309 7.04 -3.33 -23.13
N LEU A 310 7.06 -2.10 -22.63
CA LEU A 310 6.03 -1.63 -21.71
C LEU A 310 4.77 -1.29 -22.52
N VAL A 311 3.63 -1.84 -22.10
CA VAL A 311 2.33 -1.53 -22.71
C VAL A 311 1.65 -0.47 -21.86
N CYS A 312 1.34 0.67 -22.47
CA CYS A 312 0.72 1.81 -21.83
C CYS A 312 -0.64 2.12 -22.48
N VAL A 313 -1.48 2.78 -21.69
CA VAL A 313 -2.74 3.36 -22.11
C VAL A 313 -2.77 4.81 -21.65
N GLU A 314 -2.85 5.74 -22.60
CA GLU A 314 -2.87 7.19 -22.35
C GLU A 314 -1.77 7.63 -21.37
N GLY A 315 -0.57 7.05 -21.51
CA GLY A 315 0.59 7.32 -20.67
C GLY A 315 0.69 6.51 -19.37
N VAL A 316 -0.35 5.75 -18.99
CA VAL A 316 -0.35 4.89 -17.79
C VAL A 316 0.08 3.47 -18.13
N SER A 317 0.99 2.89 -17.36
CA SER A 317 1.45 1.52 -17.56
C SER A 317 0.38 0.48 -17.24
N LEU A 318 0.19 -0.49 -18.13
CA LEU A 318 -0.70 -1.64 -17.94
C LEU A 318 0.05 -2.95 -17.71
N GLY A 319 1.35 -3.00 -18.01
CA GLY A 319 2.15 -4.20 -17.83
C GLY A 319 3.15 -4.45 -18.94
N TRP A 320 3.76 -5.63 -18.90
CA TRP A 320 4.75 -6.04 -19.89
C TRP A 320 4.14 -6.78 -21.07
N GLY A 321 4.72 -6.54 -22.25
CA GLY A 321 4.58 -7.34 -23.44
C GLY A 321 5.94 -7.85 -23.93
N LYS A 322 5.93 -8.92 -24.72
CA LYS A 322 7.12 -9.42 -25.42
C LYS A 322 6.94 -9.29 -26.93
N ALA A 323 7.70 -8.38 -27.54
CA ALA A 323 7.67 -8.10 -28.97
C ALA A 323 8.56 -9.07 -29.76
N SER A 324 8.01 -9.62 -30.84
CA SER A 324 8.71 -10.46 -31.82
C SER A 324 7.93 -10.48 -33.13
N LEU A 325 8.62 -10.33 -34.27
CA LEU A 325 8.03 -10.42 -35.61
C LEU A 325 6.81 -9.50 -35.83
N GLY A 326 6.87 -8.26 -35.32
CA GLY A 326 5.78 -7.27 -35.46
C GLY A 326 4.54 -7.55 -34.60
N MET A 327 4.67 -8.44 -33.61
CA MET A 327 3.59 -8.78 -32.67
C MET A 327 4.08 -8.68 -31.23
N ILE A 328 3.24 -8.19 -30.34
CA ILE A 328 3.44 -8.20 -28.89
C ILE A 328 2.56 -9.30 -28.29
N LYS A 329 3.20 -10.22 -27.57
CA LYS A 329 2.50 -11.19 -26.72
C LYS A 329 2.44 -10.70 -25.28
N LYS A 330 1.25 -10.76 -24.68
CA LYS A 330 1.01 -10.44 -23.27
C LYS A 330 1.92 -11.22 -22.32
N SER A 331 2.38 -10.54 -21.27
CA SER A 331 3.08 -11.15 -20.13
C SER A 331 2.52 -10.65 -18.78
N LEU A 332 1.19 -10.63 -18.62
CA LEU A 332 0.54 -10.35 -17.33
C LEU A 332 0.35 -11.65 -16.52
N PRO A 333 0.29 -11.55 -15.18
CA PRO A 333 -0.10 -12.67 -14.32
C PRO A 333 -1.52 -13.16 -14.61
N LYS A 334 -1.79 -14.46 -14.43
CA LYS A 334 -3.13 -15.02 -14.58
C LYS A 334 -4.12 -14.32 -13.63
N GLY A 335 -5.32 -13.99 -14.10
CA GLY A 335 -6.37 -13.36 -13.30
C GLY A 335 -6.30 -11.83 -13.15
N THR A 336 -5.31 -11.17 -13.74
CA THR A 336 -5.18 -9.70 -13.66
C THR A 336 -5.97 -8.96 -14.74
N SER A 337 -6.39 -9.63 -15.81
CA SER A 337 -7.10 -9.01 -16.96
C SER A 337 -8.31 -8.18 -16.57
N CYS A 338 -9.28 -8.77 -15.86
CA CYS A 338 -10.51 -8.11 -15.44
C CYS A 338 -10.25 -6.92 -14.50
N VAL A 339 -9.20 -7.01 -13.68
CA VAL A 339 -8.80 -5.90 -12.79
C VAL A 339 -8.20 -4.73 -13.59
N MET A 340 -7.44 -5.02 -14.63
CA MET A 340 -6.82 -4.01 -15.49
C MET A 340 -7.84 -3.37 -16.45
N GLU A 341 -8.90 -4.08 -16.85
CA GLU A 341 -10.05 -3.47 -17.55
C GLU A 341 -10.68 -2.35 -16.69
N GLY A 342 -10.87 -2.58 -15.39
CA GLY A 342 -11.35 -1.55 -14.48
C GLY A 342 -10.42 -0.33 -14.37
N LEU A 343 -9.10 -0.51 -14.52
CA LEU A 343 -8.15 0.61 -14.57
C LEU A 343 -8.32 1.43 -15.84
N VAL A 344 -8.45 0.77 -17.01
CA VAL A 344 -8.67 1.45 -18.29
C VAL A 344 -9.97 2.26 -18.27
N VAL A 345 -11.04 1.73 -17.66
CA VAL A 345 -12.31 2.45 -17.48
C VAL A 345 -12.17 3.70 -16.61
N MET A 346 -11.27 3.71 -15.62
CA MET A 346 -11.05 4.88 -14.76
C MET A 346 -10.20 5.98 -15.42
N ILE A 347 -9.45 5.65 -16.46
CA ILE A 347 -8.62 6.61 -17.21
C ILE A 347 -9.47 7.40 -18.21
N HIS A 348 -10.54 6.78 -18.71
CA HIS A 348 -11.55 7.40 -19.57
C HIS A 348 -12.53 8.24 -18.75
#